data_AF-A0A535UV29-F1
#
_entry.id   AF-A0A535UV29-F1
#
_cell.length_a   1.000
_cell.length_b   1.000
_cell.length_c   1.000
_cell.angle_alpha   90.00
_cell.angle_beta   90.00
_cell.angle_gamma   90.00
#
_symmetry.space_group_name_H-M   'P 1'
#
loop_
_entity.id
_entity.type
_entity.pdbx_description
1 polymer ?
#
loop_
_entity_poly.entity_id
_entity_poly.type
_entity_poly.pdbx_seq_one_letter_code
_entity_poly.pdbx_strand_id
1 'polypeptide(L)' 'MPIITNQKGFRSVVQAVNRQNGKVLAGSSWDTAADREASHAALAPIREELMATAGSSPQVENYDVVFADVRVAAGARS' A
#
# COMPACT_ATOMS: atom_id res chain seq x y z
N MET A 1 -0.97 -5.34 9.69
CA MET A 1 -1.88 -5.85 8.64
C MET A 1 -1.21 -7.04 7.96
N PRO A 2 -1.40 -8.27 8.44
CA PRO A 2 -0.67 -9.44 7.93
C PRO A 2 -1.04 -9.81 6.48
N ILE A 3 -2.24 -9.46 6.02
CA ILE A 3 -2.75 -9.94 4.72
C ILE A 3 -1.92 -9.40 3.56
N ILE A 4 -1.62 -8.10 3.51
CA ILE A 4 -0.80 -7.50 2.45
C ILE A 4 0.67 -7.94 2.53
N THR A 5 1.22 -8.07 3.74
CA THR A 5 2.61 -8.49 3.94
C THR A 5 2.86 -9.95 3.58
N ASN A 6 1.81 -10.77 3.54
CA ASN A 6 1.88 -12.19 3.17
C ASN A 6 1.69 -12.43 1.67
N GLN A 7 1.42 -11.40 0.87
CA GLN A 7 1.26 -11.55 -0.58
C GLN A 7 2.62 -11.77 -1.24
N LYS A 8 2.66 -12.67 -2.22
CA LYS A 8 3.86 -12.87 -3.05
C LYS A 8 4.27 -11.54 -3.66
N GLY A 9 5.56 -11.24 -3.61
CA GLY A 9 6.12 -10.04 -4.25
C GLY A 9 5.92 -8.75 -3.47
N PHE A 10 5.21 -8.72 -2.33
CA PHE A 10 5.06 -7.51 -1.52
C PHE A 10 6.42 -6.96 -1.07
N ARG A 11 6.68 -5.67 -1.28
CA ARG A 11 7.95 -5.02 -0.91
C ARG A 11 7.78 -3.96 0.17
N SER A 12 6.74 -3.14 0.08
CA SER A 12 6.45 -2.12 1.08
C SER A 12 5.02 -1.60 0.97
N VAL A 13 4.57 -0.93 2.03
CA VAL A 13 3.36 -0.12 2.04
C VAL A 13 3.70 1.26 2.62
N VAL A 14 3.14 2.31 2.04
CA VAL A 14 3.15 3.66 2.59
C VAL A 14 1.70 4.11 2.77
N GLN A 15 1.42 4.73 3.90
CA GLN A 15 0.13 5.37 4.16
C GLN A 15 0.38 6.79 4.66
N ALA A 16 -0.32 7.75 4.09
CA ALA A 16 -0.27 9.14 4.49
C ALA A 16 -1.69 9.70 4.59
N VAL A 17 -1.90 10.58 5.56
CA VAL A 17 -3.18 11.26 5.77
C VAL A 17 -2.94 12.75 5.83
N ASN A 18 -3.64 13.51 4.98
CA ASN A 18 -3.75 14.94 5.13
C ASN A 18 -4.77 15.25 6.22
N ARG A 19 -4.28 15.62 7.41
CA ARG A 19 -5.13 15.89 8.58
C ARG A 19 -6.02 17.13 8.43
N GLN A 20 -5.72 18.04 7.50
CA GLN A 20 -6.50 19.26 7.31
C GLN A 20 -7.81 19.01 6.54
N ASN A 21 -7.80 18.06 5.60
CA ASN A 21 -8.94 17.79 4.72
C ASN A 21 -9.34 16.30 4.66
N GLY A 22 -8.74 15.46 5.49
CA GLY A 22 -9.08 14.04 5.62
C GLY A 22 -8.64 13.16 4.43
N LYS A 23 -7.92 13.69 3.44
CA LYS A 23 -7.49 12.89 2.28
C LYS A 23 -6.45 11.85 2.68
N VAL A 24 -6.61 10.63 2.17
CA VAL A 24 -5.70 9.50 2.43
C VAL A 24 -4.99 9.09 1.14
N LEU A 25 -3.69 8.84 1.24
CA LEU A 25 -2.89 8.15 0.23
C LEU A 25 -2.48 6.80 0.82
N ALA A 26 -2.74 5.72 0.08
CA ALA A 26 -2.18 4.41 0.35
C ALA A 26 -1.44 3.93 -0.91
N GLY A 27 -0.16 3.60 -0.75
CA GLY A 27 0.69 3.08 -1.81
C GLY A 27 1.32 1.76 -1.39
N SER A 28 1.52 0.86 -2.35
CA SER A 28 2.24 -0.40 -2.13
C SER A 28 3.21 -0.64 -3.27
N SER A 29 4.35 -1.25 -2.97
CA SER A 29 5.34 -1.64 -3.98
C SER A 29 5.47 -3.17 -4.02
N TRP A 30 5.78 -3.67 -5.21
CA TRP A 30 5.75 -5.08 -5.55
C TRP A 30 6.98 -5.43 -6.40
N ASP A 31 7.45 -6.68 -6.33
CA ASP A 31 8.53 -7.18 -7.19
C ASP A 31 8.19 -7.06 -8.67
N THR A 32 6.94 -7.37 -9.03
CA THR A 32 6.44 -7.31 -10.40
C THR A 32 5.03 -6.78 -10.42
N ALA A 33 4.61 -6.21 -11.56
CA ALA A 33 3.21 -5.86 -11.78
C ALA A 33 2.29 -7.09 -11.67
N ALA A 34 2.74 -8.26 -12.14
CA ALA A 34 1.96 -9.50 -12.03
C ALA A 34 1.70 -9.92 -10.57
N ASP A 35 2.70 -9.76 -9.69
CA ASP A 35 2.53 -10.02 -8.26
C ASP A 35 1.52 -9.07 -7.60
N ARG A 36 1.52 -7.79 -8.01
CA ARG A 36 0.49 -6.81 -7.59
C ARG A 36 -0.90 -7.26 -8.03
N GLU A 37 -1.09 -7.57 -9.31
CA GLU A 37 -2.41 -7.95 -9.84
C GLU A 37 -2.92 -9.25 -9.19
N ALA A 38 -2.05 -10.22 -8.96
CA ALA A 38 -2.39 -11.47 -8.28
C ALA A 38 -2.86 -11.26 -6.83
N SER A 39 -2.43 -10.17 -6.18
CA SER A 39 -2.85 -9.83 -4.81
C SER A 39 -4.28 -9.26 -4.73
N HIS A 40 -4.85 -8.78 -5.85
CA HIS A 40 -6.07 -7.97 -5.83
C HIS A 40 -7.26 -8.67 -5.19
N ALA A 41 -7.50 -9.94 -5.52
CA ALA A 41 -8.61 -10.70 -4.96
C ALA A 41 -8.47 -10.87 -3.43
N ALA A 42 -7.26 -11.15 -2.94
CA ALA A 42 -7.00 -11.31 -1.51
C ALA A 42 -7.11 -9.98 -0.73
N LEU A 43 -6.82 -8.86 -1.38
CA LEU A 43 -6.85 -7.52 -0.78
C LEU A 43 -8.17 -6.78 -0.96
N ALA A 44 -9.07 -7.25 -1.85
CA ALA A 44 -10.34 -6.60 -2.14
C ALA A 44 -11.19 -6.34 -0.88
N PRO A 45 -11.38 -7.29 0.07
CA PRO A 45 -12.22 -7.05 1.24
C PRO A 45 -11.70 -5.91 2.12
N ILE A 46 -10.38 -5.83 2.30
CA ILE A 46 -9.74 -4.77 3.09
C ILE A 46 -9.90 -3.42 2.38
N ARG A 47 -9.75 -3.40 1.05
CA ARG A 47 -9.91 -2.18 0.26
C ARG A 47 -11.35 -1.68 0.36
N GLU A 48 -12.33 -2.57 0.26
CA GLU A 48 -13.75 -2.25 0.40
C GLU A 48 -14.08 -1.68 1.78
N GLU A 49 -13.57 -2.29 2.86
CA GLU A 49 -13.73 -1.79 4.23
C GLU A 49 -13.15 -0.37 4.41
N LEU A 50 -11.95 -0.14 3.87
CA LEU A 50 -11.30 1.18 3.91
C LEU A 50 -12.12 2.23 3.15
N MET A 51 -12.68 1.88 2.00
CA MET A 51 -13.47 2.81 1.18
C MET A 51 -14.85 3.09 1.78
N ALA A 52 -15.49 2.08 2.39
CA ALA A 52 -16.71 2.27 3.15
C ALA A 52 -16.50 3.24 4.32
N THR A 53 -15.36 3.13 5.01
CA THR A 53 -14.98 4.03 6.11
C THR A 53 -14.66 5.45 5.62
N ALA A 54 -13.97 5.56 4.47
CA ALA A 54 -13.60 6.85 3.90
C ALA A 54 -14.79 7.61 3.26
N GLY A 55 -15.89 6.91 2.94
CA GLY A 55 -17.05 7.49 2.26
C GLY A 55 -16.76 7.92 0.81
N SER A 56 -15.71 7.38 0.19
CA SER A 56 -15.25 7.76 -1.15
C SER A 56 -14.70 6.56 -1.92
N SER A 57 -14.73 6.61 -3.26
CA SER A 57 -14.00 5.67 -4.10
C SER A 57 -12.53 6.09 -4.22
N PRO A 58 -11.59 5.13 -4.29
CA PRO A 58 -10.18 5.45 -4.47
C PRO A 58 -9.91 5.71 -5.95
N GLN A 59 -9.13 6.75 -6.24
CA GLN A 59 -8.40 6.82 -7.50
C GLN A 59 -7.17 5.92 -7.37
N VAL A 60 -6.99 5.01 -8.33
CA VAL A 60 -5.86 4.07 -8.36
C VAL A 60 -5.01 4.35 -9.57
N GLU A 61 -3.71 4.53 -9.33
CA GLU A 61 -2.71 4.73 -10.37
C GLU A 61 -1.53 3.79 -10.12
N ASN A 62 -0.96 3.28 -11.22
CA ASN A 62 0.14 2.32 -11.18
C ASN A 62 1.39 2.95 -11.82
N TYR A 63 2.52 2.79 -11.16
CA TYR A 63 3.80 3.36 -11.55
C TYR A 63 4.91 2.32 -11.40
N ASP A 64 5.95 2.44 -12.21
CA ASP A 64 7.20 1.70 -12.03
C ASP A 64 8.16 2.51 -11.16
N VAL A 65 8.73 1.86 -10.15
CA VAL A 65 9.73 2.47 -9.28
C VAL A 65 11.08 2.38 -9.97
N VAL A 66 11.51 3.49 -10.58
CA VAL A 66 12.83 3.57 -11.25
C VAL A 66 13.98 3.80 -10.27
N PHE A 67 13.68 4.41 -9.11
CA PHE A 67 14.63 4.68 -8.05
C PHE A 67 13.90 4.78 -6.72
N ALA A 68 14.47 4.17 -5.68
CA ALA A 68 14.03 4.33 -4.31
C ALA A 68 15.25 4.42 -3.38
N ASP A 69 15.33 5.47 -2.58
CA ASP A 69 16.27 5.59 -1.47
C ASP A 69 15.48 5.51 -0.17
N VAL A 70 15.79 4.52 0.67
CA VAL A 70 15.10 4.28 1.93
C VAL A 70 16.09 4.48 3.07
N ARG A 71 15.96 5.61 3.78
CA ARG A 71 16.69 5.84 5.01
C ARG A 71 15.96 5.17 6.17
N VAL A 72 16.53 4.09 6.67
CA VAL A 72 16.09 3.46 7.92
C VAL A 72 16.78 4.18 9.08
N ALA A 73 16.04 4.49 10.15
CA ALA A 73 16.66 4.95 11.37
C ALA A 73 17.68 3.91 11.86
N ALA A 74 18.83 4.36 12.36
CA ALA A 74 19.89 3.48 12.84
C ALA A 74 19.38 2.65 14.04
N GLY A 75 18.90 1.45 13.75
CA GLY A 75 18.72 0.31 14.66
C GLY A 75 17.85 0.53 15.89
N ALA A 76 16.61 0.07 15.84
CA ALA A 76 16.08 -0.74 16.94
C ALA A 76 16.32 -2.21 16.57
N ARG A 77 17.57 -2.67 16.75
CA ARG A 77 17.84 -4.12 16.83
C ARG A 77 17.34 -4.56 18.20
N SER A 78 16.23 -5.31 18.24
CA SER A 78 15.90 -6.20 19.36
C SER A 78 16.60 -7.52 19.17
#